data_AF-A0A5C4NBV4-F1
#
_entry.id   AF-A0A5C4NBV4-F1
#
_cell.length_a   1.000
_cell.length_b   1.000
_cell.length_c   1.000
_cell.angle_alpha   90.00
_cell.angle_beta   90.00
_cell.angle_gamma   90.00
#
_symmetry.space_group_name_H-M   'P 1'
#
loop_
_entity.id
_entity.type
_entity.pdbx_description
1 polymer ?
#
loop_
_entity_poly.entity_id
_entity_poly.type
_entity_poly.pdbx_seq_one_letter_code
_entity_poly.pdbx_strand_id
1 'polypeptide(L)'
;MFGYPALHVELPPPRDDHLESSAHALSTVSAAEFSTSDNSLGHWDLPALHWVPTLVMLTGSTPFVLYVRLLREEGAALWDQQVRTFLTVLVIVVAGLTIGLVATGQHGAADAPRHAAFNTVSVVTTTEYATTDYSLWGDAGVAAFFVLTFLGGCTGSTIGGMKIFRFEVMWILLRRHFLLLLPARALVAKKYARRPLPEDLVGSVVAFLALFFVCYSLLTVSLMGLGLYFLTSASGAATTLAVVGSGLG
;
A
#
# COMPACT_ATOMS: atom_id res chain seq x y z
N MET A 1 40.73 44.73 -6.10
CA MET A 1 39.50 44.77 -6.90
C MET A 1 39.27 43.38 -7.47
N PHE A 2 38.78 42.44 -6.65
CA PHE A 2 38.53 41.06 -7.05
C PHE A 2 37.06 40.93 -7.43
N GLY A 3 36.79 40.75 -8.72
CA GLY A 3 35.44 40.47 -9.23
C GLY A 3 35.12 39.00 -9.02
N TYR A 4 34.06 38.72 -8.27
CA TYR A 4 33.46 37.39 -8.21
C TYR A 4 32.58 37.21 -9.47
N PRO A 5 32.66 36.06 -10.16
CA PRO A 5 31.75 35.76 -11.26
C PRO A 5 30.34 35.56 -10.72
N ALA A 6 29.37 36.24 -11.33
CA ALA A 6 27.96 36.06 -11.04
C ALA A 6 27.57 34.61 -11.36
N LEU A 7 27.23 33.86 -10.31
CA LEU A 7 26.53 32.58 -10.43
C LEU A 7 25.15 32.93 -11.01
N HIS A 8 24.97 32.65 -12.29
CA HIS A 8 23.66 32.58 -12.91
C HIS A 8 22.91 31.41 -12.26
N VAL A 9 22.24 31.70 -11.15
CA VAL A 9 21.15 30.84 -10.67
C VAL A 9 20.05 31.01 -11.69
N GLU A 10 19.97 30.10 -12.65
CA GLU A 10 18.77 29.92 -13.46
C GLU A 10 17.62 29.68 -12.48
N LEU A 11 16.78 30.68 -12.31
CA LEU A 11 15.51 30.50 -11.64
C LEU A 11 14.74 29.44 -12.46
N PRO A 12 14.21 28.38 -11.82
CA PRO A 12 13.42 27.41 -12.55
C PRO A 12 12.30 28.14 -13.30
N PRO A 13 11.96 27.71 -14.52
CA PRO A 13 10.91 28.34 -15.31
C PRO A 13 9.61 28.41 -14.50
N PRO A 14 8.75 29.41 -14.75
CA PRO A 14 7.46 29.54 -14.07
C PRO A 14 6.68 28.22 -14.21
N ARG A 15 6.22 27.68 -13.08
CA ARG A 15 5.53 26.39 -13.04
C ARG A 15 4.16 26.48 -13.68
N ASP A 16 3.86 25.50 -14.53
CA ASP A 16 2.53 25.30 -15.07
C ASP A 16 1.70 24.46 -14.08
N ASP A 17 1.00 25.12 -13.16
CA ASP A 17 0.14 24.48 -12.14
C ASP A 17 -0.86 23.47 -12.76
N HIS A 18 -1.29 23.72 -14.00
CA HIS A 18 -2.17 22.84 -14.76
C HIS A 18 -1.51 21.51 -15.16
N LEU A 19 -0.22 21.53 -15.49
CA LEU A 19 0.52 20.33 -15.85
C LEU A 19 0.75 19.47 -14.61
N GLU A 20 1.17 20.09 -13.50
CA GLU A 20 1.42 19.37 -12.24
C GLU A 20 0.16 18.68 -11.72
N SER A 21 -0.97 19.41 -11.69
CA SER A 21 -2.25 18.84 -11.26
C SER A 21 -2.74 17.72 -12.17
N SER A 22 -2.59 17.85 -13.49
CA SER A 22 -2.98 16.81 -14.45
C SER A 22 -2.10 15.56 -14.35
N ALA A 23 -0.78 15.75 -14.23
CA ALA A 23 0.18 14.67 -14.07
C ALA A 23 -0.09 13.88 -12.79
N HIS A 24 -0.30 14.57 -11.67
CA HIS A 24 -0.65 13.93 -10.40
C HIS A 24 -2.02 13.26 -10.43
N ALA A 25 -3.03 13.83 -11.08
CA ALA A 25 -4.32 13.20 -11.23
C ALA A 25 -4.24 11.87 -12.00
N LEU A 26 -3.53 11.87 -13.13
CA LEU A 26 -3.31 10.66 -13.95
C LEU A 26 -2.52 9.61 -13.18
N SER A 27 -1.44 10.02 -12.52
CA SER A 27 -0.57 9.14 -11.75
C SER A 27 -1.31 8.52 -10.55
N THR A 28 -2.09 9.32 -9.80
CA THR A 28 -2.87 8.81 -8.65
C THR A 28 -3.94 7.81 -9.08
N VAL A 29 -4.67 8.08 -10.18
CA VAL A 29 -5.76 7.20 -10.64
C VAL A 29 -5.24 5.86 -11.18
N SER A 30 -4.08 5.87 -11.85
CA SER A 30 -3.44 4.65 -12.34
C SER A 30 -2.68 3.89 -11.25
N ALA A 31 -2.62 4.43 -10.02
CA ALA A 31 -1.73 3.98 -8.95
C ALA A 31 -0.25 3.95 -9.40
N ALA A 32 0.15 4.92 -10.22
CA ALA A 32 1.54 5.17 -10.54
C ALA A 32 2.18 6.07 -9.47
N GLU A 33 3.47 5.88 -9.27
CA GLU A 33 4.29 6.58 -8.27
C GLU A 33 4.86 7.92 -8.76
N PHE A 34 4.66 8.25 -10.03
CA PHE A 34 5.30 9.40 -10.65
C PHE A 34 4.79 10.73 -10.08
N SER A 35 5.74 11.61 -9.74
CA SER A 35 5.52 12.99 -9.31
C SER A 35 6.36 13.94 -10.15
N THR A 36 5.92 15.19 -10.26
CA THR A 36 6.71 16.28 -10.84
C THR A 36 7.76 16.85 -9.88
N SER A 37 7.84 16.32 -8.64
CA SER A 37 8.82 16.72 -7.63
C SER A 37 9.53 15.51 -7.03
N ASP A 38 10.83 15.66 -6.76
CA ASP A 38 11.64 14.64 -6.07
C ASP A 38 11.12 14.32 -4.66
N ASN A 39 10.48 15.29 -3.99
CA ASN A 39 9.87 15.09 -2.67
C ASN A 39 8.42 14.58 -2.74
N SER A 40 7.99 14.10 -3.91
CA SER A 40 6.62 13.60 -4.14
C SER A 40 5.56 14.62 -3.69
N LEU A 41 4.47 14.15 -3.07
CA LEU A 41 3.44 15.02 -2.48
C LEU A 41 3.85 15.66 -1.14
N GLY A 42 5.02 15.33 -0.60
CA GLY A 42 5.67 16.06 0.49
C GLY A 42 6.21 17.43 0.08
N HIS A 43 6.25 17.75 -1.22
CA HIS A 43 6.59 19.09 -1.70
C HIS A 43 5.58 20.17 -1.27
N TRP A 44 4.31 19.79 -1.05
CA TRP A 44 3.26 20.72 -0.65
C TRP A 44 2.75 20.42 0.77
N ASP A 45 2.77 21.42 1.65
CA ASP A 45 2.35 21.27 3.05
C ASP A 45 0.84 21.39 3.29
N LEU A 46 0.08 21.81 2.27
CA LEU A 46 -1.37 22.01 2.38
C LEU A 46 -2.09 20.69 2.69
N PRO A 47 -2.79 20.55 3.84
CA PRO A 47 -3.45 19.30 4.21
C PRO A 47 -4.43 18.77 3.17
N ALA A 48 -5.09 19.66 2.42
CA ALA A 48 -6.00 19.28 1.35
C ALA A 48 -5.31 18.46 0.24
N LEU A 49 -4.05 18.77 -0.07
CA LEU A 49 -3.27 18.07 -1.10
C LEU A 49 -2.80 16.69 -0.65
N HIS A 50 -2.93 16.34 0.64
CA HIS A 50 -2.70 14.99 1.13
C HIS A 50 -4.01 14.19 1.16
N TRP A 51 -5.10 14.80 1.65
CA TRP A 51 -6.39 14.10 1.76
C TRP A 51 -7.05 13.79 0.42
N VAL A 52 -6.96 14.69 -0.57
CA VAL A 52 -7.59 14.46 -1.88
C VAL A 52 -6.96 13.24 -2.59
N PRO A 53 -5.63 13.13 -2.77
CA PRO A 53 -5.02 11.92 -3.33
C PRO A 53 -5.28 10.68 -2.47
N THR A 54 -5.30 10.80 -1.14
CA THR A 54 -5.64 9.66 -0.26
C THR A 54 -7.00 9.07 -0.60
N LEU A 55 -8.01 9.92 -0.80
CA LEU A 55 -9.35 9.46 -1.19
C LEU A 55 -9.35 8.83 -2.59
N VAL A 56 -8.62 9.39 -3.55
CA VAL A 56 -8.51 8.85 -4.92
C VAL A 56 -7.79 7.49 -4.92
N MET A 57 -6.74 7.33 -4.11
CA MET A 57 -6.05 6.05 -3.94
C MET A 57 -7.00 4.99 -3.35
N LEU A 58 -7.79 5.36 -2.33
CA LEU A 58 -8.79 4.46 -1.73
C LEU A 58 -9.86 4.03 -2.74
N THR A 59 -10.38 4.96 -3.54
CA THR A 59 -11.38 4.62 -4.57
C THR A 59 -10.76 3.74 -5.66
N GLY A 60 -9.56 4.07 -6.13
CA GLY A 60 -8.79 3.23 -7.06
C GLY A 60 -8.48 1.82 -6.53
N SER A 61 -8.51 1.62 -5.20
CA SER A 61 -8.27 0.33 -4.55
C SER A 61 -9.45 -0.61 -4.50
N THR A 62 -10.65 -0.11 -4.76
CA THR A 62 -11.86 -0.92 -4.74
C THR A 62 -12.06 -1.65 -6.07
N PRO A 63 -12.80 -2.78 -6.10
CA PRO A 63 -13.02 -3.52 -7.33
C PRO A 63 -13.78 -2.69 -8.37
N PHE A 64 -13.35 -2.66 -9.63
CA PHE A 64 -14.05 -1.94 -10.70
C PHE A 64 -15.51 -2.37 -10.89
N VAL A 65 -15.79 -3.67 -10.66
CA VAL A 65 -17.14 -4.24 -10.70
C VAL A 65 -18.08 -3.54 -9.71
N LEU A 66 -17.56 -3.00 -8.60
CA LEU A 66 -18.33 -2.28 -7.61
C LEU A 66 -18.95 -1.01 -8.20
N TYR A 67 -18.18 -0.24 -8.97
CA TYR A 67 -18.67 0.97 -9.63
C TYR A 67 -19.76 0.66 -10.65
N VAL A 68 -19.60 -0.42 -11.42
CA VAL A 68 -20.63 -0.87 -12.37
C VAL A 68 -21.94 -1.24 -11.66
N ARG A 69 -21.86 -1.87 -10.48
CA ARG A 69 -23.04 -2.20 -9.66
C ARG A 69 -23.69 -0.95 -9.06
N LEU A 70 -22.90 0.02 -8.61
CA LEU A 70 -23.42 1.30 -8.12
C LEU A 70 -24.19 2.06 -9.20
N LEU A 71 -23.69 2.07 -10.44
CA LEU A 71 -24.39 2.66 -11.60
C LEU A 71 -25.70 1.94 -11.95
N ARG A 72 -25.87 0.69 -11.51
CA ARG A 72 -27.10 -0.10 -11.66
C ARG A 72 -28.03 -0.01 -10.46
N GLU A 73 -27.76 0.92 -9.53
CA GLU A 73 -28.54 1.15 -8.30
C GLU A 73 -28.61 -0.07 -7.36
N GLU A 74 -27.63 -0.97 -7.45
CA GLU A 74 -27.51 -2.10 -6.52
C GLU A 74 -26.89 -1.61 -5.20
N GLY A 75 -27.68 -0.96 -4.34
CA GLY A 75 -27.21 -0.33 -3.09
C GLY A 75 -26.47 -1.27 -2.11
N ALA A 76 -26.63 -2.59 -2.26
CA ALA A 76 -25.88 -3.59 -1.50
C ALA A 76 -24.39 -3.67 -1.87
N ALA A 77 -23.98 -3.04 -2.98
CA ALA A 77 -22.61 -3.02 -3.46
C ALA A 77 -21.63 -2.47 -2.40
N LEU A 78 -22.01 -1.40 -1.67
CA LEU A 78 -21.14 -0.73 -0.68
C LEU A 78 -20.72 -1.62 0.51
N TRP A 79 -21.32 -2.80 0.66
CA TRP A 79 -21.05 -3.74 1.76
C TRP A 79 -20.20 -4.95 1.35
N ASP A 80 -19.44 -4.83 0.25
CA ASP A 80 -18.52 -5.87 -0.19
C ASP A 80 -17.55 -6.29 0.94
N GLN A 81 -17.31 -7.59 1.05
CA GLN A 81 -16.46 -8.13 2.11
C GLN A 81 -15.00 -7.70 1.95
N GLN A 82 -14.46 -7.66 0.72
CA GLN A 82 -13.06 -7.24 0.48
C GLN A 82 -12.84 -5.79 0.88
N VAL A 83 -13.78 -4.91 0.49
CA VAL A 83 -13.68 -3.48 0.79
C VAL A 83 -13.72 -3.24 2.29
N ARG A 84 -14.61 -3.92 3.03
CA ARG A 84 -14.67 -3.80 4.50
C ARG A 84 -13.39 -4.30 5.16
N THR A 85 -12.87 -5.45 4.75
CA THR A 85 -11.62 -5.98 5.30
C THR A 85 -10.46 -5.02 5.00
N PHE A 86 -10.38 -4.50 3.77
CA PHE A 86 -9.38 -3.52 3.36
C PHE A 86 -9.40 -2.24 4.19
N LEU A 87 -10.56 -1.61 4.32
CA LEU A 87 -10.70 -0.40 5.12
C LEU A 87 -10.42 -0.66 6.61
N THR A 88 -10.83 -1.84 7.13
CA THR A 88 -10.57 -2.21 8.53
C THR A 88 -9.07 -2.36 8.79
N VAL A 89 -8.34 -3.05 7.91
CA VAL A 89 -6.89 -3.21 8.01
C VAL A 89 -6.20 -1.85 7.97
N LEU A 90 -6.58 -0.98 7.02
CA LEU A 90 -6.00 0.37 6.93
C LEU A 90 -6.25 1.17 8.21
N VAL A 91 -7.48 1.20 8.74
CA VAL A 91 -7.80 1.94 9.97
C VAL A 91 -6.97 1.43 11.15
N ILE A 92 -6.81 0.11 11.30
CA ILE A 92 -6.01 -0.48 12.38
C ILE A 92 -4.54 -0.05 12.26
N VAL A 93 -3.96 -0.16 11.06
CA VAL A 93 -2.55 0.20 10.82
C VAL A 93 -2.33 1.70 11.03
N VAL A 94 -3.19 2.54 10.45
CA VAL A 94 -3.11 4.00 10.58
C VAL A 94 -3.24 4.42 12.04
N ALA A 95 -4.16 3.82 12.80
CA ALA A 95 -4.28 4.08 14.23
C ALA A 95 -3.01 3.69 14.99
N GLY A 96 -2.44 2.51 14.71
CA GLY A 96 -1.19 2.05 15.33
C GLY A 96 0.00 2.97 15.05
N LEU A 97 0.19 3.36 13.78
CA LEU A 97 1.25 4.30 13.39
C LEU A 97 1.02 5.70 13.97
N THR A 98 -0.22 6.18 14.00
CA THR A 98 -0.56 7.47 14.62
C THR A 98 -0.20 7.48 16.09
N ILE A 99 -0.56 6.43 16.84
CA ILE A 99 -0.22 6.30 18.26
C ILE A 99 1.31 6.29 18.42
N GLY A 100 2.03 5.55 17.58
CA GLY A 100 3.49 5.51 17.58
C GLY A 100 4.12 6.88 17.36
N LEU A 101 3.69 7.61 16.33
CA LEU A 101 4.20 8.94 15.98
C LEU A 101 3.95 10.00 17.05
N VAL A 102 2.78 9.95 17.70
CA VAL A 102 2.45 10.87 18.80
C VAL A 102 3.24 10.50 20.05
N ALA A 103 3.39 9.22 20.36
CA ALA A 103 4.11 8.75 21.54
C ALA A 103 5.62 9.03 21.48
N THR A 104 6.22 9.00 20.28
CA THR A 104 7.63 9.33 20.06
C THR A 104 7.89 10.84 19.95
N GLY A 105 6.83 11.66 19.86
CA GLY A 105 6.93 13.11 19.70
C GLY A 105 7.42 13.57 18.31
N GLN A 106 7.43 12.66 17.32
CA GLN A 106 7.87 12.99 15.96
C GLN A 106 6.90 13.91 15.22
N HIS A 107 5.60 13.74 15.46
CA HIS A 107 4.56 14.59 14.89
C HIS A 107 3.54 15.00 15.95
N GLY A 108 2.98 16.20 15.80
CA GLY A 108 1.87 16.67 16.62
C GLY A 108 0.62 15.81 16.42
N ALA A 109 -0.26 15.77 17.43
CA ALA A 109 -1.49 14.96 17.39
C ALA A 109 -2.45 15.29 16.23
N ALA A 110 -2.34 16.49 15.64
CA ALA A 110 -3.11 16.90 14.48
C ALA A 110 -2.53 16.38 13.15
N ASP A 111 -1.19 16.35 13.02
CA ASP A 111 -0.51 15.99 11.77
C ASP A 111 -0.18 14.50 11.67
N ALA A 112 0.06 13.85 12.81
CA ALA A 112 0.33 12.42 12.89
C ALA A 112 -0.71 11.55 12.16
N PRO A 113 -2.03 11.71 12.37
CA PRO A 113 -3.03 10.90 11.65
C PRO A 113 -3.04 11.17 10.15
N ARG A 114 -2.76 12.41 9.72
CA ARG A 114 -2.67 12.77 8.29
C ARG A 114 -1.51 12.04 7.62
N HIS A 115 -0.30 12.17 8.17
CA HIS A 115 0.89 11.54 7.59
C HIS A 115 0.82 10.02 7.66
N ALA A 116 0.34 9.47 8.79
CA ALA A 116 0.12 8.03 8.93
C ALA A 116 -0.89 7.53 7.89
N ALA A 117 -2.04 8.19 7.75
CA ALA A 117 -3.07 7.81 6.77
C ALA A 117 -2.54 7.89 5.34
N PHE A 118 -1.92 9.01 4.98
CA PHE A 118 -1.41 9.23 3.63
C PHE A 118 -0.38 8.18 3.23
N ASN A 119 0.71 8.03 3.99
CA ASN A 119 1.80 7.13 3.63
C ASN A 119 1.33 5.67 3.67
N THR A 120 0.50 5.29 4.67
CA THR A 120 -0.05 3.92 4.77
C THR A 120 -0.92 3.59 3.56
N VAL A 121 -1.87 4.48 3.22
CA VAL A 121 -2.71 4.28 2.04
C VAL A 121 -1.82 4.19 0.82
N SER A 122 -0.92 5.15 0.61
CA SER A 122 -0.09 5.18 -0.60
C SER A 122 0.74 3.91 -0.81
N VAL A 123 1.37 3.38 0.23
CA VAL A 123 2.15 2.12 0.14
C VAL A 123 1.25 0.92 -0.14
N VAL A 124 0.15 0.76 0.60
CA VAL A 124 -0.78 -0.37 0.41
C VAL A 124 -1.49 -0.30 -0.94
N THR A 125 -1.73 0.91 -1.44
CA THR A 125 -2.32 1.15 -2.75
C THR A 125 -1.31 1.10 -3.88
N THR A 126 -0.05 0.77 -3.58
CA THR A 126 1.09 0.72 -4.49
C THR A 126 1.27 1.99 -5.33
N THR A 127 0.73 3.11 -4.86
CA THR A 127 0.87 4.44 -5.48
C THR A 127 2.11 5.13 -4.96
N GLU A 128 2.45 4.84 -3.70
CA GLU A 128 3.78 5.09 -3.15
C GLU A 128 4.28 6.55 -3.25
N TYR A 129 3.35 7.48 -3.15
CA TYR A 129 3.67 8.84 -2.75
C TYR A 129 4.10 8.89 -1.29
N ALA A 130 5.04 9.77 -0.99
CA ALA A 130 5.47 10.09 0.35
C ALA A 130 5.10 11.53 0.70
N THR A 131 4.58 11.75 1.91
CA THR A 131 4.49 13.11 2.50
C THR A 131 5.63 13.40 3.44
N THR A 132 6.19 12.35 4.04
CA THR A 132 7.28 12.40 5.02
C THR A 132 8.10 11.13 4.86
N ASP A 133 9.38 11.22 5.18
CA ASP A 133 10.26 10.07 5.16
C ASP A 133 9.96 9.14 6.35
N TYR A 134 9.25 8.06 6.06
CA TYR A 134 8.86 7.06 7.06
C TYR A 134 10.03 6.17 7.51
N SER A 135 11.21 6.27 6.87
CA SER A 135 12.43 5.63 7.38
C SER A 135 12.88 6.20 8.72
N LEU A 136 12.47 7.44 9.02
CA LEU A 136 12.75 8.13 10.26
C LEU A 136 11.77 7.77 11.38
N TRP A 137 10.74 6.95 11.12
CA TRP A 137 9.70 6.59 12.10
C TRP A 137 10.13 5.47 13.07
N GLY A 138 11.44 5.24 13.16
CA GLY A 138 12.06 4.18 13.94
C GLY A 138 11.88 2.79 13.32
N ASP A 139 12.57 1.80 13.90
CA ASP A 139 12.60 0.43 13.38
C ASP A 139 11.20 -0.20 13.26
N ALA A 140 10.29 0.15 14.17
CA ALA A 140 8.91 -0.30 14.14
C ALA A 140 8.15 0.25 12.93
N GLY A 141 8.37 1.52 12.57
CA GLY A 141 7.79 2.15 11.38
C GLY A 141 8.32 1.51 10.10
N VAL A 142 9.64 1.37 9.99
CA VAL A 142 10.31 0.70 8.85
C VAL A 142 9.80 -0.73 8.67
N ALA A 143 9.74 -1.52 9.75
CA ALA A 143 9.23 -2.88 9.71
C ALA A 143 7.74 -2.94 9.34
N ALA A 144 6.92 -2.00 9.84
CA ALA A 144 5.51 -1.91 9.47
C ALA A 144 5.36 -1.64 7.97
N PHE A 145 6.04 -0.63 7.42
CA PHE A 145 5.98 -0.30 6.00
C PHE A 145 6.51 -1.42 5.11
N PHE A 146 7.57 -2.13 5.52
CA PHE A 146 8.03 -3.32 4.83
C PHE A 146 6.95 -4.41 4.73
N VAL A 147 6.19 -4.65 5.81
CA VAL A 147 5.07 -5.59 5.80
C VAL A 147 3.93 -5.07 4.91
N LEU A 148 3.67 -3.76 4.93
CA LEU A 148 2.65 -3.13 4.09
C LEU A 148 2.94 -3.24 2.60
N THR A 149 4.21 -3.25 2.17
CA THR A 149 4.60 -3.45 0.77
C THR A 149 4.00 -4.73 0.18
N PHE A 150 3.85 -5.78 0.99
CA PHE A 150 3.26 -7.03 0.54
C PHE A 150 1.74 -6.99 0.42
N LEU A 151 1.07 -6.10 1.15
CA LEU A 151 -0.38 -5.93 1.10
C LEU A 151 -0.77 -5.13 -0.15
N GLY A 152 -1.81 -5.58 -0.84
CA GLY A 152 -2.41 -4.85 -1.94
C GLY A 152 -3.89 -4.57 -1.72
N GLY A 153 -4.46 -3.77 -2.62
CA GLY A 153 -5.90 -3.46 -2.64
C GLY A 153 -6.81 -4.65 -2.94
N CYS A 154 -8.07 -4.35 -3.28
CA CYS A 154 -9.06 -5.38 -3.60
C CYS A 154 -8.79 -6.08 -4.95
N THR A 155 -9.35 -7.27 -5.14
CA THR A 155 -9.26 -7.96 -6.43
C THR A 155 -10.07 -7.22 -7.48
N GLY A 156 -9.48 -7.02 -8.67
CA GLY A 156 -10.13 -6.27 -9.76
C GLY A 156 -10.01 -4.75 -9.62
N SER A 157 -9.03 -4.25 -8.87
CA SER A 157 -8.60 -2.84 -8.81
C SER A 157 -7.35 -2.59 -9.69
N THR A 158 -6.91 -1.32 -9.83
CA THR A 158 -5.70 -0.92 -10.60
C THR A 158 -4.37 -1.27 -9.92
N ILE A 159 -4.43 -1.73 -8.68
CA ILE A 159 -3.29 -1.75 -7.76
C ILE A 159 -2.45 -3.02 -7.90
N GLY A 160 -1.19 -2.99 -7.48
CA GLY A 160 -0.34 -4.16 -7.35
C GLY A 160 -0.58 -4.97 -6.06
N GLY A 161 0.52 -5.54 -5.56
CA GLY A 161 0.62 -6.24 -4.29
C GLY A 161 -0.12 -7.57 -4.22
N MET A 162 0.00 -8.26 -3.08
CA MET A 162 -0.82 -9.43 -2.81
C MET A 162 -2.21 -8.95 -2.40
N LYS A 163 -3.17 -9.12 -3.32
CA LYS A 163 -4.56 -8.70 -3.13
C LYS A 163 -5.12 -9.18 -1.79
N ILE A 164 -5.84 -8.30 -1.09
CA ILE A 164 -6.37 -8.57 0.25
C ILE A 164 -7.24 -9.83 0.32
N PHE A 165 -7.93 -10.14 -0.77
CA PHE A 165 -8.70 -11.36 -0.93
C PHE A 165 -7.89 -12.64 -0.63
N ARG A 166 -6.61 -12.67 -1.01
CA ARG A 166 -5.73 -13.83 -0.78
C ARG A 166 -5.47 -14.02 0.71
N PHE A 167 -5.26 -12.93 1.44
CA PHE A 167 -5.12 -12.96 2.89
C PHE A 167 -6.40 -13.41 3.59
N GLU A 168 -7.58 -12.98 3.10
CA GLU A 168 -8.86 -13.45 3.65
C GLU A 168 -9.05 -14.97 3.47
N VAL A 169 -8.73 -15.49 2.28
CA VAL A 169 -8.81 -16.94 2.01
C VAL A 169 -7.84 -17.70 2.91
N MET A 170 -6.60 -17.20 3.07
CA MET A 170 -5.62 -17.80 3.98
C MET A 170 -6.07 -17.77 5.44
N TRP A 171 -6.66 -16.67 5.89
CA TRP A 171 -7.21 -16.55 7.24
C TRP A 171 -8.33 -17.56 7.48
N ILE A 172 -9.24 -17.73 6.52
CA ILE A 172 -10.32 -18.74 6.59
C ILE A 172 -9.72 -20.16 6.67
N LEU A 173 -8.69 -20.46 5.87
CA LEU A 173 -8.02 -21.75 5.87
C LEU A 173 -7.30 -22.01 7.21
N LEU A 174 -6.56 -21.03 7.70
CA LEU A 174 -5.81 -21.08 8.95
C LEU A 174 -6.74 -21.28 10.14
N ARG A 175 -7.80 -20.46 10.25
CA ARG A 175 -8.81 -20.58 11.30
C ARG A 175 -9.48 -21.95 11.27
N ARG A 176 -9.79 -22.47 10.08
CA ARG A 176 -10.32 -23.83 9.95
C ARG A 176 -9.33 -24.88 10.46
N HIS A 177 -8.06 -24.76 10.10
CA HIS A 177 -7.03 -25.71 10.53
C HIS A 177 -6.89 -25.72 12.06
N PHE A 178 -6.85 -24.54 12.69
CA PHE A 178 -6.87 -24.43 14.15
C PHE A 178 -8.12 -25.04 14.80
N LEU A 179 -9.31 -24.81 14.21
CA LEU A 179 -10.55 -25.38 14.71
C LEU A 179 -10.63 -26.90 14.57
N LEU A 180 -9.91 -27.49 13.61
CA LEU A 180 -9.78 -28.94 13.46
C LEU A 180 -8.84 -29.58 14.50
N LEU A 181 -7.89 -28.80 15.05
CA LEU A 181 -7.02 -29.25 16.14
C LEU A 181 -7.76 -29.33 17.48
N LEU A 182 -8.91 -28.64 17.61
CA LEU A 182 -9.76 -28.72 18.79
C LEU A 182 -10.62 -30.01 18.72
N PRO A 183 -10.63 -30.83 19.79
CA PRO A 183 -11.38 -32.08 19.79
C PRO A 183 -12.88 -31.83 19.98
N ALA A 184 -13.61 -31.58 18.88
CA ALA A 184 -15.07 -31.73 18.79
C ALA A 184 -15.55 -31.51 17.35
N ARG A 185 -15.84 -32.58 16.60
CA ARG A 185 -16.75 -32.68 15.42
C ARG A 185 -17.08 -31.38 14.64
N ALA A 186 -16.10 -30.53 14.37
CA ALA A 186 -16.33 -29.22 13.79
C ALA A 186 -16.30 -29.35 12.27
N LEU A 187 -17.46 -29.62 11.68
CA LEU A 187 -17.68 -29.43 10.24
C LEU A 187 -17.68 -27.92 9.95
N VAL A 188 -16.50 -27.31 9.94
CA VAL A 188 -16.32 -25.89 9.62
C VAL A 188 -16.31 -25.73 8.10
N ALA A 189 -17.44 -25.27 7.55
CA ALA A 189 -17.54 -24.96 6.14
C ALA A 189 -16.60 -23.80 5.75
N LYS A 190 -15.81 -23.95 4.68
CA LYS A 190 -15.03 -22.83 4.10
C LYS A 190 -16.03 -21.92 3.40
N LYS A 191 -16.34 -20.76 3.99
CA LYS A 191 -17.25 -19.80 3.36
C LYS A 191 -16.60 -18.43 3.23
N TYR A 192 -16.80 -17.80 2.09
CA TYR A 192 -16.42 -16.42 1.79
C TYR A 192 -17.65 -15.68 1.25
N ALA A 193 -17.99 -14.51 1.80
CA ALA A 193 -19.20 -13.76 1.46
C ALA A 193 -20.48 -14.64 1.45
N ARG A 194 -20.61 -15.52 2.46
CA ARG A 194 -21.69 -16.53 2.61
C ARG A 194 -21.75 -17.64 1.56
N ARG A 195 -20.81 -17.70 0.62
CA ARG A 195 -20.71 -18.76 -0.40
C ARG A 195 -19.60 -19.75 -0.06
N PRO A 196 -19.75 -21.05 -0.36
CA PRO A 196 -18.67 -22.01 -0.16
C PRO A 196 -17.46 -21.64 -1.02
N LEU A 197 -16.26 -21.76 -0.46
CA LEU A 197 -15.01 -21.62 -1.22
C LEU A 197 -14.71 -22.92 -1.95
N PRO A 198 -14.61 -22.91 -3.29
CA PRO A 198 -14.16 -24.08 -4.05
C PRO A 198 -12.75 -24.50 -3.63
N GLU A 199 -12.46 -25.80 -3.59
CA GLU A 199 -11.13 -26.30 -3.23
C GLU A 199 -10.05 -25.83 -4.23
N ASP A 200 -10.38 -25.79 -5.52
CA ASP A 200 -9.47 -25.32 -6.58
C ASP A 200 -9.03 -23.86 -6.38
N LEU A 201 -9.94 -23.01 -5.89
CA LEU A 201 -9.65 -21.61 -5.56
C LEU A 201 -8.68 -21.52 -4.39
N VAL A 202 -8.88 -22.33 -3.35
CA VAL A 202 -7.97 -22.37 -2.20
C VAL A 202 -6.59 -22.87 -2.63
N GLY A 203 -6.53 -23.94 -3.44
CA GLY A 203 -5.29 -24.44 -4.01
C GLY A 203 -4.56 -23.40 -4.84
N SER A 204 -5.28 -22.65 -5.69
CA SER A 204 -4.73 -21.55 -6.48
C SER A 204 -4.17 -20.41 -5.62
N VAL A 205 -4.85 -20.06 -4.51
CA VAL A 205 -4.35 -19.03 -3.58
C VAL A 205 -3.07 -19.48 -2.89
N VAL A 206 -3.01 -20.73 -2.42
CA VAL A 206 -1.82 -21.29 -1.78
C VAL A 206 -0.65 -21.38 -2.76
N ALA A 207 -0.90 -21.87 -3.98
CA ALA A 207 0.12 -21.97 -5.02
C ALA A 207 0.68 -20.59 -5.40
N PHE A 208 -0.18 -19.58 -5.53
CA PHE A 208 0.26 -18.21 -5.78
C PHE A 208 1.16 -17.68 -4.66
N LEU A 209 0.77 -17.84 -3.39
CA LEU A 209 1.56 -17.34 -2.26
C LEU A 209 2.90 -18.06 -2.16
N ALA A 210 2.92 -19.38 -2.36
CA ALA A 210 4.15 -20.15 -2.40
C ALA A 210 5.08 -19.66 -3.52
N LEU A 211 4.56 -19.49 -4.73
CA LEU A 211 5.34 -19.00 -5.86
C LEU A 211 5.84 -17.57 -5.62
N PHE A 212 5.01 -16.68 -5.07
CA PHE A 212 5.38 -15.32 -4.73
C PHE A 212 6.58 -15.29 -3.77
N PHE A 213 6.54 -16.06 -2.67
CA PHE A 213 7.64 -16.11 -1.71
C PHE A 213 8.90 -16.82 -2.24
N VAL A 214 8.75 -17.80 -3.14
CA VAL A 214 9.88 -18.41 -3.84
C VAL A 214 10.57 -17.39 -4.74
N CYS A 215 9.81 -16.68 -5.59
CA CYS A 215 10.35 -15.62 -6.44
C CYS A 215 11.01 -14.51 -5.59
N TYR A 216 10.36 -14.10 -4.51
CA TYR A 216 10.88 -13.11 -3.56
C TYR A 216 12.25 -13.53 -3.01
N SER A 217 12.34 -14.76 -2.49
CA SER A 217 13.58 -15.28 -1.92
C SER A 217 14.70 -15.38 -2.97
N LEU A 218 14.37 -15.84 -4.19
CA LEU A 218 15.33 -15.93 -5.29
C LEU A 218 15.85 -14.55 -5.71
N LEU A 219 14.98 -13.55 -5.83
CA LEU A 219 15.37 -12.19 -6.17
C LEU A 219 16.23 -11.57 -5.06
N THR A 220 15.85 -11.72 -3.79
CA THR A 220 16.65 -11.24 -2.66
C THR A 220 18.05 -11.86 -2.66
N VAL A 221 18.17 -13.17 -2.80
CA VAL A 221 19.48 -13.86 -2.85
C VAL A 221 20.28 -13.44 -4.08
N SER A 222 19.63 -13.24 -5.23
CA SER A 222 20.30 -12.78 -6.45
C SER A 222 20.87 -11.37 -6.29
N LEU A 223 20.10 -10.45 -5.71
CA LEU A 223 20.54 -9.08 -5.41
C LEU A 223 21.69 -9.06 -4.38
N MET A 224 21.63 -9.90 -3.35
CA MET A 224 22.76 -10.07 -2.42
C MET A 224 24.01 -10.62 -3.12
N GLY A 225 23.84 -11.52 -4.10
CA GLY A 225 24.92 -12.03 -4.93
C GLY A 225 25.61 -10.95 -5.78
N LEU A 226 24.95 -9.81 -6.02
CA LEU A 226 25.51 -8.63 -6.67
C LEU A 226 26.24 -7.68 -5.69
N GLY A 227 26.29 -8.03 -4.40
CA GLY A 227 26.99 -7.25 -3.36
C GLY A 227 26.10 -6.27 -2.58
N LEU A 228 24.77 -6.33 -2.75
CA LEU A 228 23.85 -5.51 -1.96
C LEU A 228 23.64 -6.08 -0.56
N TYR A 229 23.44 -5.19 0.43
CA TYR A 229 23.10 -5.60 1.80
C TYR A 229 21.73 -6.29 1.85
N PHE A 230 21.50 -7.09 2.90
CA PHE A 230 20.27 -7.85 3.05
C PHE A 230 19.01 -6.97 3.00
N LEU A 231 18.98 -5.85 3.74
CA LEU A 231 17.80 -4.99 3.81
C LEU A 231 17.46 -4.39 2.44
N THR A 232 18.43 -3.78 1.75
CA THR A 232 18.26 -3.22 0.39
C THR A 232 17.85 -4.28 -0.62
N SER A 233 18.41 -5.49 -0.53
CA SER A 233 18.06 -6.62 -1.40
C SER A 233 16.64 -7.15 -1.14
N ALA A 234 16.28 -7.26 0.14
CA ALA A 234 15.00 -7.77 0.59
C ALA A 234 13.89 -6.76 0.28
N SER A 235 14.13 -5.47 0.49
CA SER A 235 13.17 -4.41 0.17
C SER A 235 13.03 -4.25 -1.34
N GLY A 236 14.13 -4.18 -2.10
CA GLY A 236 14.09 -4.08 -3.56
C GLY A 236 13.40 -5.27 -4.24
N ALA A 237 13.59 -6.49 -3.73
CA ALA A 237 12.87 -7.67 -4.22
C ALA A 237 11.38 -7.63 -3.88
N ALA A 238 11.01 -7.14 -2.69
CA ALA A 238 9.61 -7.02 -2.29
C ALA A 238 8.88 -5.98 -3.14
N THR A 239 9.51 -4.82 -3.36
CA THR A 239 8.92 -3.67 -4.05
C THR A 239 8.74 -4.00 -5.53
N THR A 240 9.75 -4.57 -6.18
CA THR A 240 9.64 -5.03 -7.58
C THR A 240 8.56 -6.09 -7.81
N LEU A 241 8.40 -7.07 -6.90
CA LEU A 241 7.35 -8.09 -7.02
C LEU A 241 5.95 -7.57 -6.69
N ALA A 242 5.86 -6.65 -5.72
CA ALA A 242 4.60 -6.05 -5.31
C ALA A 242 4.19 -4.88 -6.23
N VAL A 243 5.07 -4.44 -7.13
CA VAL A 243 4.91 -3.22 -7.95
C VAL A 243 4.72 -1.99 -7.07
N VAL A 244 5.60 -1.89 -6.07
CA VAL A 244 5.82 -0.71 -5.22
C VAL A 244 7.21 -0.19 -5.62
N GLY A 245 7.46 1.12 -5.66
CA GLY A 245 8.75 1.67 -6.10
C GLY A 245 9.78 1.91 -4.99
N SER A 246 9.40 2.24 -3.75
CA SER A 246 10.37 2.57 -2.68
C SER A 246 10.95 1.33 -2.02
N GLY A 247 12.23 1.10 -2.29
CA GLY A 247 13.08 0.27 -1.44
C GLY A 247 13.36 0.91 -0.08
N LEU A 248 13.64 0.06 0.90
CA LEU A 248 14.16 0.45 2.21
C LEU A 248 15.67 0.17 2.24
N GLY A 249 16.47 1.18 2.59
CA GLY A 249 17.90 1.05 2.88
C GLY A 249 18.84 1.33 1.73
#